data_AF-A0A3D3LBE7-F1
#
_entry.id   AF-A0A3D3LBE7-F1
#
_cell.length_a   1.000
_cell.length_b   1.000
_cell.length_c   1.000
_cell.angle_alpha   90.00
_cell.angle_beta   90.00
_cell.angle_gamma   90.00
#
_symmetry.space_group_name_H-M   'P 1'
#
loop_
_entity.id
_entity.type
_entity.pdbx_description
1 polymer ?
#
loop_
_entity_poly.entity_id
_entity_poly.type
_entity_poly.pdbx_seq_one_letter_code
_entity_poly.pdbx_strand_id
1 'polypeptide(L)'
;MIVPGFAGIEDPPSQQAAMRGFPPIQIFLIALAFGVLAFPLARLTGGGEVVMSANLESAAAAETPAYVRVRFAHPPQSVRLMQSGRDLLAGVDLSASPAETEAGIRISPDGDELQLDAEWPEGTPDTALTIEIEPDGRETREQTRWSTGSTLSELLLFQW
;
A
#
# COMPACT_ATOMS: atom_id res chain seq x y z
N MET A 1 -13.41 -15.75 -88.80
CA MET A 1 -12.55 -14.95 -87.91
C MET A 1 -12.84 -15.42 -86.49
N ILE A 2 -11.80 -15.85 -85.78
CA ILE A 2 -11.87 -16.62 -84.52
C ILE A 2 -12.27 -15.71 -83.36
N VAL A 3 -13.31 -16.09 -82.60
CA VAL A 3 -13.40 -15.91 -81.14
C VAL A 3 -14.22 -17.07 -80.56
N PRO A 4 -13.74 -17.85 -79.58
CA PRO A 4 -14.47 -18.98 -79.00
C PRO A 4 -15.36 -18.49 -77.85
N GLY A 5 -16.68 -18.62 -77.99
CA GLY A 5 -17.64 -18.34 -76.92
C GLY A 5 -18.12 -19.64 -76.30
N PHE A 6 -17.59 -19.96 -75.12
CA PHE A 6 -17.81 -21.21 -74.38
C PHE A 6 -19.31 -21.39 -74.03
N ALA A 7 -19.83 -22.58 -74.32
CA ALA A 7 -21.20 -23.01 -74.03
C ALA A 7 -21.42 -23.15 -72.51
N GLY A 8 -22.55 -22.65 -72.02
CA GLY A 8 -22.93 -22.76 -70.62
C GLY A 8 -23.58 -24.09 -70.26
N ILE A 9 -23.26 -24.62 -69.08
CA ILE A 9 -24.04 -25.58 -68.28
C ILE A 9 -23.69 -25.33 -66.79
N GLU A 10 -24.73 -25.29 -65.94
CA GLU A 10 -24.79 -25.44 -64.46
C GLU A 10 -24.87 -24.21 -63.49
N ASP A 11 -25.86 -24.33 -62.59
CA ASP A 11 -26.41 -23.48 -61.49
C ASP A 11 -25.43 -22.76 -60.53
N PRO A 12 -25.88 -21.73 -59.77
CA PRO A 12 -25.21 -21.25 -58.56
C PRO A 12 -25.60 -22.10 -57.34
N PRO A 13 -24.69 -22.32 -56.38
CA PRO A 13 -24.99 -21.75 -55.06
C PRO A 13 -23.75 -21.28 -54.29
N SER A 14 -23.90 -20.09 -53.69
CA SER A 14 -23.72 -19.93 -52.25
C SER A 14 -22.49 -20.58 -51.60
N GLN A 15 -21.33 -19.96 -51.73
CA GLN A 15 -20.33 -20.04 -50.65
C GLN A 15 -20.55 -18.89 -49.67
N GLN A 16 -21.72 -18.91 -49.03
CA GLN A 16 -21.78 -18.55 -47.62
C GLN A 16 -21.09 -19.67 -46.83
N ALA A 17 -19.76 -19.69 -46.81
CA ALA A 17 -19.06 -20.32 -45.70
C ALA A 17 -18.98 -19.25 -44.62
N ALA A 18 -20.09 -19.15 -43.89
CA ALA A 18 -20.27 -18.26 -42.78
C ALA A 18 -19.00 -18.28 -41.90
N MET A 19 -18.34 -17.13 -41.77
CA MET A 19 -17.45 -16.83 -40.66
C MET A 19 -18.27 -16.81 -39.36
N ARG A 20 -18.83 -17.96 -38.98
CA ARG A 20 -19.47 -18.19 -37.70
C ARG A 20 -18.46 -18.94 -36.87
N GLY A 21 -17.47 -18.19 -36.37
CA GLY A 21 -16.72 -18.62 -35.20
C GLY A 21 -17.74 -19.04 -34.15
N PHE A 22 -17.58 -20.25 -33.61
CA PHE A 22 -18.53 -20.86 -32.69
C PHE A 22 -18.84 -19.82 -31.58
N PRO A 23 -20.07 -19.28 -31.52
CA PRO A 23 -20.39 -18.16 -30.63
C PRO A 23 -19.97 -18.39 -29.15
N PRO A 24 -20.08 -19.63 -28.61
CA PRO A 24 -19.58 -19.93 -27.27
C PRO A 24 -18.07 -19.77 -27.09
N ILE A 25 -17.26 -20.11 -28.10
CA ILE A 25 -15.80 -20.02 -28.00
C ILE A 25 -15.36 -18.56 -27.98
N GLN A 26 -16.01 -17.69 -28.74
CA GLN A 26 -15.72 -16.24 -28.71
C GLN A 26 -16.05 -15.64 -27.34
N ILE A 27 -17.19 -16.01 -26.75
CA ILE A 27 -17.57 -15.59 -25.39
C ILE A 27 -16.54 -16.10 -24.38
N PHE A 28 -16.10 -17.35 -24.50
CA PHE A 28 -15.07 -17.92 -23.63
C PHE A 28 -13.74 -17.17 -23.75
N LEU A 29 -13.28 -16.88 -24.97
CA LEU A 29 -12.03 -16.16 -25.21
C LEU A 29 -12.09 -14.71 -24.70
N ILE A 30 -13.24 -14.03 -24.87
CA ILE A 30 -13.46 -12.69 -24.33
C ILE A 30 -13.48 -12.72 -22.80
N ALA A 31 -14.20 -13.66 -22.19
CA ALA A 31 -14.23 -13.82 -20.74
C ALA A 31 -12.84 -14.12 -20.18
N LEU A 32 -12.06 -14.95 -20.87
CA LEU A 32 -10.68 -15.25 -20.50
C LEU A 32 -9.77 -14.02 -20.60
N ALA A 33 -9.87 -13.27 -21.71
CA ALA A 33 -9.09 -12.04 -21.90
C ALA A 33 -9.42 -10.98 -20.84
N PHE A 34 -10.72 -10.80 -20.54
CA PHE A 34 -11.16 -9.93 -19.46
C PHE A 34 -10.69 -10.43 -18.09
N GLY A 35 -10.71 -11.73 -17.82
CA GLY A 35 -10.21 -12.31 -16.57
C GLY A 35 -8.71 -12.07 -16.37
N VAL A 36 -7.89 -12.27 -17.42
CA VAL A 36 -6.45 -12.03 -17.38
C VAL A 36 -6.12 -10.56 -17.13
N LEU A 37 -6.91 -9.62 -17.66
CA LEU A 37 -6.73 -8.19 -17.42
C LEU A 37 -7.30 -7.74 -16.07
N ALA A 38 -8.43 -8.29 -15.66
CA ALA A 38 -9.09 -7.94 -14.40
C ALA A 38 -8.27 -8.41 -13.19
N PHE A 39 -7.53 -9.51 -13.28
CA PHE A 39 -6.73 -10.04 -12.18
C PHE A 39 -5.65 -9.06 -11.66
N PRO A 40 -4.71 -8.55 -12.48
CA PRO A 40 -3.73 -7.57 -12.02
C PRO A 40 -4.39 -6.24 -11.66
N LEU A 41 -5.45 -5.84 -12.36
CA LEU A 41 -6.14 -4.60 -12.07
C LEU A 41 -6.83 -4.66 -10.71
N ALA A 42 -7.48 -5.77 -10.36
CA ALA A 42 -8.07 -6.01 -9.05
C ALA A 42 -7.00 -6.13 -7.94
N ARG A 43 -5.82 -6.67 -8.23
CA ARG A 43 -4.67 -6.64 -7.31
C ARG A 43 -4.14 -5.23 -7.05
N LEU A 44 -4.22 -4.34 -8.03
CA LEU A 44 -3.70 -2.97 -7.93
C LEU A 44 -4.73 -1.96 -7.42
N THR A 45 -6.03 -2.26 -7.56
CA THR A 45 -7.13 -1.34 -7.20
C THR A 45 -8.03 -1.85 -6.08
N GLY A 46 -8.07 -3.16 -5.84
CA GLY A 46 -8.61 -3.72 -4.62
C GLY A 46 -7.64 -3.37 -3.51
N GLY A 47 -7.88 -2.23 -2.86
CA GLY A 47 -7.17 -1.82 -1.65
C GLY A 47 -7.05 -3.04 -0.75
N GLY A 48 -5.82 -3.50 -0.56
CA GLY A 48 -5.55 -4.73 0.14
C GLY A 48 -6.16 -4.65 1.53
N GLU A 49 -7.29 -5.33 1.72
CA GLU A 49 -7.46 -6.02 2.98
C GLU A 49 -6.24 -6.93 3.06
N VAL A 50 -5.31 -6.55 3.94
CA VAL A 50 -4.23 -7.41 4.40
C VAL A 50 -4.92 -8.60 5.07
N VAL A 51 -5.34 -9.56 4.25
CA VAL A 51 -5.67 -10.90 4.72
C VAL A 51 -4.31 -11.44 5.12
N MET A 52 -4.02 -11.23 6.40
CA MET A 52 -2.94 -11.82 7.14
C MET A 52 -2.97 -13.31 6.83
N SER A 53 -2.21 -13.72 5.81
CA SER A 53 -1.72 -15.07 5.78
C SER A 53 -0.89 -15.13 7.05
N ALA A 54 -1.45 -15.78 8.06
CA ALA A 54 -0.71 -16.21 9.22
C ALA A 54 0.39 -17.11 8.70
N ASN A 55 1.49 -16.50 8.25
CA ASN A 55 2.77 -17.13 8.30
C ASN A 55 3.00 -17.31 9.79
N LEU A 56 2.67 -18.51 10.29
CA LEU A 56 2.98 -19.01 11.62
C LEU A 56 4.48 -19.24 11.77
N GLU A 57 5.25 -18.28 11.26
CA GLU A 57 6.70 -18.18 11.23
C GLU A 57 7.07 -16.70 11.44
N SER A 58 6.24 -15.94 12.16
CA SER A 58 6.76 -14.91 13.06
C SER A 58 7.42 -15.64 14.23
N ALA A 59 8.55 -16.28 13.95
CA ALA A 59 9.53 -16.59 14.97
C ALA A 59 9.88 -15.25 15.58
N ALA A 60 9.31 -14.97 16.76
CA ALA A 60 9.62 -13.87 17.66
C ALA A 60 10.72 -12.95 17.11
N ALA A 61 10.35 -12.01 16.23
CA ALA A 61 11.29 -11.00 15.80
C ALA A 61 11.71 -10.30 17.09
N ALA A 62 12.96 -10.51 17.49
CA ALA A 62 13.46 -10.10 18.78
C ALA A 62 13.21 -8.59 18.89
N GLU A 63 12.38 -8.22 19.86
CA GLU A 63 12.09 -6.81 20.12
C GLU A 63 13.38 -6.20 20.63
N THR A 64 13.88 -5.23 19.87
CA THR A 64 15.09 -4.48 20.22
C THR A 64 14.63 -3.29 21.05
N PRO A 65 15.14 -3.10 22.28
CA PRO A 65 14.89 -1.88 23.03
C PRO A 65 15.31 -0.67 22.20
N ALA A 66 14.44 0.33 22.13
CA ALA A 66 14.71 1.55 21.39
C ALA A 66 14.26 2.77 22.19
N TYR A 67 15.06 3.82 22.11
CA TYR A 67 14.67 5.14 22.59
C TYR A 67 13.90 5.85 21.49
N VAL A 68 12.67 6.25 21.78
CA VAL A 68 11.81 6.99 20.86
C VAL A 68 11.66 8.41 21.39
N ARG A 69 12.00 9.38 20.54
CA ARG A 69 11.97 10.78 20.87
C ARG A 69 11.09 11.54 19.90
N VAL A 70 10.17 12.31 20.46
CA VAL A 70 9.16 13.07 19.71
C VAL A 70 9.41 14.54 19.95
N ARG A 71 9.68 15.28 18.88
CA ARG A 71 9.87 16.74 18.93
C ARG A 71 8.74 17.40 18.17
N PHE A 72 8.09 18.33 18.83
CA PHE A 72 7.01 19.12 18.26
C PHE A 72 7.26 20.62 18.50
N ALA A 73 6.82 21.44 17.55
CA ALA A 73 6.85 22.90 17.68
C ALA A 73 5.66 23.43 18.51
N HIS A 74 4.50 22.78 18.40
CA HIS A 74 3.32 23.06 19.21
C HIS A 74 2.87 21.79 19.93
N PRO A 75 2.45 21.88 21.21
CA PRO A 75 2.07 20.71 21.99
C PRO A 75 0.84 20.03 21.38
N PRO A 76 0.96 18.77 20.92
CA PRO A 76 -0.18 17.99 20.48
C PRO A 76 -1.04 17.55 21.67
N GLN A 77 -2.33 17.36 21.45
CA GLN A 77 -3.24 16.72 22.39
C GLN A 77 -3.04 15.21 22.45
N SER A 78 -2.70 14.60 21.30
CA SER A 78 -2.37 13.19 21.22
C SER A 78 -1.33 12.94 20.13
N VAL A 79 -0.43 11.98 20.39
CA VAL A 79 0.49 11.40 19.40
C VAL A 79 0.52 9.91 19.63
N ARG A 80 0.35 9.14 18.55
CA ARG A 80 0.46 7.68 18.55
C ARG A 80 1.42 7.26 17.45
N LEU A 81 2.26 6.29 17.77
CA LEU A 81 3.19 5.71 16.82
C LEU A 81 2.98 4.19 16.84
N MET A 82 2.21 3.69 15.89
CA MET A 82 1.83 2.28 15.87
C MET A 82 2.77 1.46 14.98
N GLN A 83 3.34 0.40 15.54
CA GLN A 83 4.07 -0.61 14.79
C GLN A 83 3.33 -1.95 14.91
N SER A 84 2.82 -2.49 13.80
CA SER A 84 2.10 -3.77 13.77
C SER A 84 0.97 -3.87 14.82
N GLY A 85 0.23 -2.77 15.03
CA GLY A 85 -0.86 -2.71 16.01
C GLY A 85 -0.47 -2.41 17.46
N ARG A 86 0.82 -2.22 17.76
CA ARG A 86 1.30 -1.78 19.09
C ARG A 86 1.67 -0.31 19.06
N ASP A 87 1.18 0.45 20.02
CA ASP A 87 1.60 1.85 20.22
C ASP A 87 2.94 1.92 20.97
N LEU A 88 3.94 2.51 20.33
CA LEU A 88 5.29 2.71 20.89
C LEU A 88 5.37 3.96 21.79
N LEU A 89 4.39 4.86 21.70
CA LEU A 89 4.33 6.10 22.48
C LEU A 89 3.31 6.04 23.62
N ALA A 90 2.85 4.83 23.98
CA ALA A 90 1.85 4.64 25.02
C ALA A 90 2.34 5.21 26.37
N GLY A 91 1.65 6.24 26.87
CA GLY A 91 1.97 6.88 28.15
C GLY A 91 3.09 7.91 28.09
N VAL A 92 3.53 8.33 26.91
CA VAL A 92 4.51 9.42 26.75
C VAL A 92 3.96 10.75 27.30
N ASP A 93 4.80 11.52 27.99
CA ASP A 93 4.44 12.86 28.44
C ASP A 93 4.68 13.90 27.33
N LEU A 94 3.58 14.45 26.79
CA LEU A 94 3.59 15.48 25.74
C LEU A 94 3.60 16.91 26.32
N SER A 95 3.79 17.07 27.64
CA SER A 95 3.82 18.38 28.29
C SER A 95 5.08 19.19 27.96
N ALA A 96 6.15 18.51 27.55
CA ALA A 96 7.43 19.12 27.18
C ALA A 96 7.99 18.51 25.89
N SER A 97 8.77 19.31 25.15
CA SER A 97 9.46 18.91 23.92
C SER A 97 10.97 19.03 24.13
N PRO A 98 11.79 18.00 23.82
CA PRO A 98 11.39 16.69 23.34
C PRO A 98 10.63 15.86 24.39
N ALA A 99 9.65 15.09 23.94
CA ALA A 99 9.04 14.01 24.70
C ALA A 99 9.79 12.71 24.40
N GLU A 100 10.13 11.95 25.43
CA GLU A 100 11.03 10.79 25.30
C GLU A 100 10.42 9.57 25.99
N THR A 101 10.58 8.40 25.38
CA THR A 101 10.10 7.13 25.93
C THR A 101 10.94 5.96 25.42
N GLU A 102 10.97 4.87 26.19
CA GLU A 102 11.59 3.62 25.78
C GLU A 102 10.52 2.63 25.32
N ALA A 103 10.73 1.99 24.16
CA ALA A 103 9.82 1.00 23.62
C ALA A 103 10.58 -0.11 22.89
N GLY A 104 10.02 -1.33 22.90
CA GLY A 104 10.53 -2.43 22.10
C GLY A 104 10.07 -2.30 20.64
N ILE A 105 11.02 -2.07 19.73
CA ILE A 105 10.76 -2.00 18.28
C ILE A 105 11.19 -3.30 17.61
N ARG A 106 10.42 -3.75 16.63
CA ARG A 106 10.84 -4.83 15.72
C ARG A 106 11.58 -4.20 14.55
N ILE A 107 12.72 -4.77 14.20
CA ILE A 107 13.56 -4.24 13.14
C ILE A 107 13.68 -5.26 12.02
N SER A 108 13.10 -4.93 10.88
CA SER A 108 13.07 -5.76 9.68
C SER A 108 14.15 -5.32 8.70
N PRO A 109 14.82 -6.25 7.99
CA PRO A 109 15.85 -5.89 7.00
C PRO A 109 15.28 -5.12 5.80
N ASP A 110 13.97 -5.27 5.52
CA ASP A 110 13.28 -4.60 4.41
C ASP A 110 12.77 -3.19 4.79
N GLY A 111 12.89 -2.82 6.07
CA GLY A 111 12.33 -1.61 6.65
C GLY A 111 11.03 -1.85 7.42
N ASP A 112 10.78 -0.98 8.40
CA ASP A 112 9.62 -1.05 9.27
C ASP A 112 8.70 0.13 9.03
N GLU A 113 7.44 -0.20 8.78
CA GLU A 113 6.36 0.76 8.61
C GLU A 113 5.73 1.08 9.97
N LEU A 114 5.75 2.36 10.33
CA LEU A 114 5.16 2.88 11.56
C LEU A 114 4.08 3.89 11.20
N GLN A 115 2.87 3.68 11.69
CA GLN A 115 1.75 4.61 11.52
C GLN A 115 1.88 5.72 12.56
N LEU A 116 2.05 6.96 12.10
CA LEU A 116 2.08 8.15 12.93
C LEU A 116 0.73 8.85 12.86
N ASP A 117 0.06 8.97 14.00
CA ASP A 117 -1.14 9.80 14.14
C ASP A 117 -0.88 10.87 15.20
N ALA A 118 -1.21 12.12 14.89
CA ALA A 118 -1.13 13.21 15.85
C ALA A 118 -2.32 14.16 15.71
N GLU A 119 -2.74 14.73 16.82
CA GLU A 119 -3.83 15.69 16.91
C GLU A 119 -3.40 16.89 17.75
N TRP A 120 -3.69 18.09 17.26
CA TRP A 120 -3.42 19.36 17.91
C TRP A 120 -4.73 20.09 18.21
N PRO A 121 -4.72 21.04 19.16
CA PRO A 121 -5.86 21.92 19.40
C PRO A 121 -6.29 22.65 18.12
N GLU A 122 -7.59 22.91 17.98
CA GLU A 122 -8.12 23.71 16.88
C GLU A 122 -7.47 25.11 16.84
N GLY A 123 -7.16 25.60 15.65
CA GLY A 123 -6.48 26.88 15.45
C GLY A 123 -4.95 26.82 15.58
N THR A 124 -4.36 25.63 15.77
CA THR A 124 -2.91 25.45 15.67
C THR A 124 -2.46 25.74 14.23
N PRO A 125 -1.44 26.60 14.02
CA PRO A 125 -0.90 26.88 12.70
C PRO A 125 -0.18 25.64 12.14
N ASP A 126 0.20 25.70 10.87
CA ASP A 126 1.02 24.67 10.24
C ASP A 126 2.24 24.36 11.10
N THR A 127 2.41 23.09 11.45
CA THR A 127 3.38 22.66 12.45
C THR A 127 4.14 21.43 12.00
N ALA A 128 5.32 21.22 12.60
CA ALA A 128 6.17 20.09 12.31
C ALA A 128 6.26 19.16 13.53
N LEU A 129 6.27 17.86 13.23
CA LEU A 129 6.50 16.78 14.17
C LEU A 129 7.68 15.96 13.69
N THR A 130 8.69 15.79 14.54
CA THR A 130 9.86 14.95 14.26
C THR A 130 9.82 13.74 15.17
N ILE A 131 9.88 12.56 14.57
CA ILE A 131 10.02 11.28 15.25
C ILE A 131 11.46 10.82 15.05
N GLU A 132 12.14 10.57 16.15
CA GLU A 132 13.48 10.01 16.19
C GLU A 132 13.44 8.67 16.94
N ILE A 133 14.12 7.69 16.38
CA ILE A 133 14.18 6.33 16.91
C ILE A 133 15.65 5.91 16.95
N GLU A 134 16.10 5.54 18.14
CA GLU A 134 17.43 5.01 18.41
C GLU A 134 17.30 3.59 18.98
N PRO A 135 17.38 2.55 18.13
CA PRO A 135 17.40 1.18 18.60
C PRO A 135 18.78 0.78 19.14
N ASP A 136 18.78 -0.06 20.16
CA ASP A 136 20.02 -0.55 20.76
C ASP A 136 20.92 -1.26 19.73
N GLY A 137 22.18 -0.86 19.68
CA GLY A 137 23.18 -1.36 18.73
C GLY A 137 22.99 -0.92 17.27
N ARG A 138 22.10 0.05 16.96
CA ARG A 138 21.89 0.59 15.61
C ARG A 138 22.00 2.11 15.57
N GLU A 139 22.09 2.67 14.36
CA GLU A 139 22.12 4.11 14.15
C GLU A 139 20.77 4.76 14.49
N THR A 140 20.83 5.96 15.06
CA THR A 140 19.67 6.83 15.24
C THR A 140 19.11 7.23 13.87
N ARG A 141 17.79 7.14 13.71
CA ARG A 141 17.07 7.59 12.51
C ARG A 141 16.00 8.59 12.91
N GLU A 142 15.87 9.66 12.14
CA GLU A 142 14.84 10.69 12.35
C GLU A 142 14.03 10.94 11.08
N GLN A 143 12.74 11.26 11.27
CA GLN A 143 11.86 11.70 10.19
C GLN A 143 10.99 12.84 10.68
N THR A 144 10.92 13.91 9.88
CA THR A 144 10.04 15.05 10.14
C THR A 144 8.84 15.01 9.19
N ARG A 145 7.66 15.29 9.73
CA ARG A 145 6.40 15.45 8.99
C ARG A 145 5.78 16.80 9.32
N TRP A 146 5.12 17.38 8.32
CA TRP A 146 4.44 18.66 8.43
C TRP A 146 2.93 18.42 8.43
N SER A 147 2.25 18.99 9.42
CA SER A 147 0.80 19.01 9.49
C SER A 147 0.27 20.34 8.97
N THR A 148 -0.68 20.29 8.04
CA THR A 148 -1.48 21.45 7.63
C THR A 148 -2.84 21.35 8.31
N GLY A 149 -2.97 21.99 9.47
CA GLY A 149 -4.15 21.92 10.33
C GLY A 149 -3.94 21.09 11.60
N SER A 150 -5.05 20.68 12.23
CA SER A 150 -5.08 20.12 13.58
C SER A 150 -4.85 18.60 13.65
N THR A 151 -4.68 17.90 12.53
CA THR A 151 -4.48 16.44 12.52
C THR A 151 -3.43 16.03 11.51
N LEU A 152 -2.62 15.03 11.86
CA LEU A 152 -1.63 14.39 11.00
C LEU A 152 -1.83 12.88 11.06
N SER A 153 -1.87 12.23 9.91
CA SER A 153 -1.87 10.77 9.80
C SER A 153 -0.97 10.38 8.63
N GLU A 154 0.17 9.78 8.94
CA GLU A 154 1.25 9.52 7.98
C GLU A 154 1.88 8.15 8.25
N LEU A 155 2.39 7.51 7.21
CA LEU A 155 3.19 6.30 7.34
C LEU A 155 4.68 6.66 7.29
N LEU A 156 5.42 6.26 8.31
CA LEU A 156 6.86 6.43 8.40
C LEU A 156 7.55 5.11 8.08
N LEU A 157 8.42 5.09 7.08
CA LEU A 157 9.26 3.93 6.78
C LEU A 157 10.64 4.17 7.38
N PHE A 158 11.05 3.35 8.33
CA PHE A 158 12.39 3.38 8.91
C PHE A 158 13.21 2.19 8.43
N GLN A 159 14.46 2.44 8.02
CA GLN A 159 15.40 1.42 7.55
C GLN A 159 16.74 1.61 8.25
N TRP A 160 17.33 0.50 8.69
CA TRP A 160 18.61 0.45 9.39
C TRP A 160 19.59 -0.51 8.73
#